data_AF-A0A3B9QD48-F1
#
_entry.id   AF-A0A3B9QD48-F1
#
_cell.length_a   1.000
_cell.length_b   1.000
_cell.length_c   1.000
_cell.angle_alpha   90.00
_cell.angle_beta   90.00
_cell.angle_gamma   90.00
#
_symmetry.space_group_name_H-M   'P 1'
#
loop_
_entity.id
_entity.type
_entity.pdbx_description
1 polymer ?
#
loop_
_entity_poly.entity_id
_entity_poly.type
_entity_poly.pdbx_seq_one_letter_code
_entity_poly.pdbx_strand_id
1 'polypeptide(L)'
;MLPGTRVRKTLQTRSAFALAEMILSVTVLAALAGFSLIMFISAKNNNTKSYDLYKAMSHATSVIETIKGVSHPDLLSEAHFQPETAVLSSNGQGATLSIYFDQDWAPLPPDSHQTKVCYSLQAELTPWDMSPCTQTGFQTYSIKVRVLRLMPYALEKDEAQEIISIETLKCYGPHHTCTKGAIR
;
A
#
# COMPACT_ATOMS: atom_id res chain seq x y z
N MET A 1 41.79 -15.59 -86.95
CA MET A 1 41.97 -16.08 -85.57
C MET A 1 42.73 -15.01 -84.79
N LEU A 2 42.10 -14.37 -83.80
CA LEU A 2 42.74 -13.78 -82.62
C LEU A 2 41.66 -13.71 -81.52
N PRO A 3 42.00 -14.01 -80.26
CA PRO A 3 41.06 -14.44 -79.23
C PRO A 3 40.38 -13.26 -78.52
N GLY A 4 39.20 -13.56 -77.97
CA GLY A 4 38.36 -12.59 -77.28
C GLY A 4 38.89 -12.15 -75.92
N THR A 5 38.40 -11.01 -75.47
CA THR A 5 38.47 -10.56 -74.09
C THR A 5 37.04 -10.31 -73.61
N ARG A 6 36.46 -11.34 -73.01
CA ARG A 6 35.15 -11.25 -72.34
C ARG A 6 35.39 -10.62 -70.97
N VAL A 7 35.13 -9.32 -70.84
CA VAL A 7 35.20 -8.60 -69.56
C VAL A 7 34.13 -9.18 -68.62
N ARG A 8 34.59 -9.94 -67.61
CA ARG A 8 33.74 -10.53 -66.58
C ARG A 8 33.35 -9.41 -65.61
N LYS A 9 32.12 -8.88 -65.74
CA LYS A 9 31.55 -7.98 -64.73
C LYS A 9 31.42 -8.74 -63.42
N THR A 10 32.27 -8.44 -62.46
CA THR A 10 32.11 -8.89 -61.07
C THR A 10 30.91 -8.16 -60.48
N LEU A 11 29.82 -8.90 -60.26
CA LEU A 11 28.66 -8.40 -59.53
C LEU A 11 29.13 -8.03 -58.12
N GLN A 12 29.10 -6.74 -57.78
CA GLN A 12 29.41 -6.26 -56.43
C GLN A 12 28.35 -6.77 -55.44
N THR A 13 28.67 -7.81 -54.68
CA THR A 13 27.88 -8.34 -53.57
C THR A 13 28.13 -7.60 -52.24
N ARG A 14 28.38 -6.28 -52.29
CA ARG A 14 28.72 -5.49 -51.08
C ARG A 14 27.51 -4.92 -50.32
N SER A 15 26.29 -4.95 -50.87
CA SER A 15 25.12 -4.33 -50.24
C SER A 15 24.35 -5.23 -49.26
N ALA A 16 24.32 -6.55 -49.49
CA ALA A 16 23.53 -7.47 -48.68
C ALA A 16 24.09 -7.66 -47.26
N PHE A 17 25.42 -7.64 -47.10
CA PHE A 17 26.08 -7.76 -45.80
C PHE A 17 25.82 -6.53 -44.91
N ALA A 18 25.90 -5.32 -45.48
CA ALA A 18 25.60 -4.08 -44.77
C ALA A 18 24.11 -3.96 -44.37
N LEU A 19 23.19 -4.44 -45.22
CA LEU A 19 21.77 -4.42 -44.93
C LEU A 19 21.39 -5.41 -43.81
N ALA A 20 22.00 -6.60 -43.80
CA ALA A 20 21.81 -7.58 -42.74
C ALA A 20 22.31 -7.06 -41.37
N GLU A 21 23.47 -6.40 -41.35
CA GLU A 21 24.04 -5.80 -40.14
C GLU A 21 23.18 -4.65 -39.59
N MET A 22 22.60 -3.84 -40.48
CA MET A 22 21.66 -2.79 -40.11
C MET A 22 20.38 -3.37 -39.47
N ILE A 23 19.79 -4.42 -40.08
CA ILE A 23 18.60 -5.08 -39.53
C ILE A 23 18.89 -5.70 -38.16
N LEU A 24 20.04 -6.37 -38.01
CA LEU A 24 20.45 -6.97 -36.74
C LEU A 24 20.64 -5.89 -35.67
N SER A 25 21.28 -4.78 -36.01
CA SER A 25 21.48 -3.65 -35.10
C SER A 25 20.15 -3.05 -34.63
N VAL A 26 19.19 -2.85 -35.55
CA VAL A 26 17.85 -2.35 -35.21
C VAL A 26 17.10 -3.34 -34.33
N THR A 27 17.23 -4.65 -34.60
CA THR A 27 16.58 -5.69 -33.79
C THR A 27 17.12 -5.72 -32.36
N VAL A 28 18.45 -5.64 -32.21
CA VAL A 28 19.09 -5.56 -30.89
C VAL A 28 18.69 -4.28 -30.17
N LEU A 29 18.65 -3.15 -30.86
CA LEU A 29 18.24 -1.87 -30.28
C LEU A 29 16.79 -1.92 -29.79
N ALA A 30 15.87 -2.50 -30.58
CA ALA A 30 14.48 -2.66 -30.19
C ALA A 30 14.32 -3.53 -28.94
N ALA A 31 15.08 -4.64 -28.87
CA ALA A 31 15.10 -5.50 -27.69
C ALA A 31 15.60 -4.77 -26.43
N LEU A 32 16.70 -4.01 -26.56
CA LEU A 32 17.26 -3.22 -25.46
C LEU A 32 16.33 -2.08 -25.01
N ALA A 33 15.65 -1.42 -25.96
CA ALA A 33 14.66 -0.39 -25.64
C ALA A 33 13.48 -0.97 -24.85
N GLY A 34 12.95 -2.13 -25.27
CA GLY A 34 11.89 -2.83 -24.54
C GLY A 34 12.33 -3.21 -23.12
N PHE A 35 13.54 -3.76 -22.97
CA PHE A 35 14.09 -4.10 -21.66
C PHE A 35 14.26 -2.86 -20.76
N SER A 36 14.79 -1.77 -21.30
CA SER A 36 14.97 -0.51 -20.57
C SER A 36 13.64 0.06 -20.07
N LEU A 37 12.58 -0.05 -20.87
CA LEU A 37 11.24 0.40 -20.50
C LEU A 37 10.64 -0.44 -19.36
N ILE A 38 10.78 -1.77 -19.43
CA ILE A 38 10.33 -2.67 -18.35
C ILE A 38 11.10 -2.38 -17.05
N MET A 39 12.42 -2.22 -17.14
CA MET A 39 13.24 -1.84 -15.97
C MET A 39 12.81 -0.50 -15.40
N PHE A 40 12.54 0.50 -16.24
CA PHE A 40 12.09 1.82 -15.79
C PHE A 40 10.76 1.74 -15.04
N ILE A 41 9.79 0.99 -15.56
CA ILE A 41 8.49 0.79 -14.88
C ILE A 41 8.68 0.05 -13.55
N SER A 42 9.51 -1.00 -13.54
CA SER A 42 9.83 -1.75 -12.32
C SER A 42 10.49 -0.86 -11.27
N ALA A 43 11.45 -0.02 -11.65
CA ALA A 43 12.09 0.94 -10.76
C ALA A 43 11.07 1.96 -10.19
N LYS A 44 10.17 2.47 -11.03
CA LYS A 44 9.10 3.38 -10.60
C LYS A 44 8.13 2.71 -9.62
N ASN A 45 7.73 1.48 -9.89
CA ASN A 45 6.87 0.71 -8.98
C ASN A 45 7.57 0.45 -7.65
N ASN A 46 8.85 0.05 -7.68
CA ASN A 46 9.60 -0.23 -6.46
C ASN A 46 9.75 1.04 -5.59
N ASN A 47 10.02 2.18 -6.21
CA ASN A 47 10.06 3.46 -5.52
C ASN A 47 8.69 3.82 -4.89
N THR A 48 7.61 3.61 -5.65
CA THR A 48 6.24 3.86 -5.16
C THR A 48 5.89 2.93 -3.99
N LYS A 49 6.19 1.63 -4.10
CA LYS A 49 6.03 0.64 -3.02
C LYS A 49 6.78 1.04 -1.75
N SER A 50 8.02 1.51 -1.89
CA SER A 50 8.84 1.96 -0.76
C SER A 50 8.22 3.19 -0.08
N TYR A 51 7.74 4.16 -0.87
CA TYR A 51 7.06 5.35 -0.37
C TYR A 51 5.76 5.00 0.35
N ASP A 52 4.94 4.15 -0.26
CA ASP A 52 3.67 3.69 0.30
C ASP A 52 3.88 2.92 1.60
N LEU A 53 4.91 2.06 1.67
CA LEU A 53 5.24 1.32 2.88
C LEU A 53 5.61 2.26 4.03
N TYR A 54 6.43 3.28 3.76
CA TYR A 54 6.80 4.27 4.76
C TYR A 54 5.58 5.04 5.30
N LYS A 55 4.71 5.51 4.39
CA LYS A 55 3.48 6.22 4.77
C LYS A 55 2.50 5.33 5.51
N ALA A 56 2.25 4.12 5.00
CA ALA A 56 1.41 3.12 5.64
C ALA A 56 1.87 2.80 7.06
N MET A 57 3.18 2.59 7.26
CA MET A 57 3.76 2.34 8.58
C MET A 57 3.55 3.52 9.52
N SER A 58 3.78 4.75 9.05
CA SER A 58 3.59 5.96 9.86
C SER A 58 2.13 6.12 10.31
N HIS A 59 1.17 5.98 9.40
CA HIS A 59 -0.25 6.08 9.73
C HIS A 59 -0.73 4.92 10.61
N ALA A 60 -0.33 3.68 10.30
CA ALA A 60 -0.70 2.52 11.11
C ALA A 60 -0.16 2.63 12.54
N THR A 61 1.09 3.05 12.71
CA THR A 61 1.69 3.27 14.03
C THR A 61 0.97 4.38 14.79
N SER A 62 0.67 5.50 14.14
CA SER A 62 -0.08 6.60 14.76
C SER A 62 -1.46 6.16 15.23
N VAL A 63 -2.18 5.36 14.43
CA VAL A 63 -3.48 4.79 14.82
C VAL A 63 -3.32 3.83 16.01
N ILE A 64 -2.34 2.93 15.97
CA ILE A 64 -2.06 2.01 17.09
C ILE A 64 -1.73 2.78 18.36
N GLU A 65 -0.90 3.81 18.29
CA GLU A 65 -0.52 4.65 19.43
C GLU A 65 -1.71 5.41 19.99
N THR A 66 -2.58 5.94 19.14
CA THR A 66 -3.82 6.62 19.54
C THR A 66 -4.73 5.65 20.29
N ILE A 67 -4.93 4.44 19.75
CA ILE A 67 -5.68 3.37 20.40
C ILE A 67 -5.03 2.99 21.74
N LYS A 68 -3.70 2.86 21.76
CA LYS A 68 -2.95 2.54 22.98
C LYS A 68 -2.87 3.73 23.95
N GLY A 69 -3.19 4.94 23.54
CA GLY A 69 -3.19 6.14 24.38
C GLY A 69 -4.42 6.26 25.27
N VAL A 70 -5.58 5.77 24.83
CA VAL A 70 -6.81 5.80 25.65
C VAL A 70 -6.81 4.76 26.76
N SER A 71 -7.49 5.07 27.87
CA SER A 71 -7.57 4.22 29.05
C SER A 71 -8.52 3.02 28.90
N HIS A 72 -9.48 3.07 27.98
CA HIS A 72 -10.38 1.97 27.63
C HIS A 72 -10.87 2.09 26.17
N PRO A 73 -11.15 0.99 25.45
CA PRO A 73 -11.64 1.04 24.07
C PRO A 73 -12.96 1.81 23.89
N ASP A 74 -13.83 1.79 24.89
CA ASP A 74 -15.13 2.50 24.84
C ASP A 74 -14.99 4.03 24.80
N LEU A 75 -13.82 4.55 25.17
CA LEU A 75 -13.51 5.97 25.09
C LEU A 75 -13.02 6.37 23.70
N LEU A 76 -12.83 5.42 22.78
CA LEU A 76 -12.48 5.75 21.40
C LEU A 76 -13.62 6.53 20.76
N SER A 77 -13.23 7.61 20.10
CA SER A 77 -14.11 8.49 19.35
C SER A 77 -13.41 8.87 18.06
N GLU A 78 -14.17 9.18 17.03
CA GLU A 78 -13.63 9.67 15.75
C GLU A 78 -12.75 10.91 15.96
N ALA A 79 -13.02 11.74 16.97
CA ALA A 79 -12.22 12.93 17.30
C ALA A 79 -10.79 12.61 17.77
N HIS A 80 -10.51 11.38 18.21
CA HIS A 80 -9.15 10.95 18.52
C HIS A 80 -8.32 10.65 17.26
N PHE A 81 -9.01 10.37 16.16
CA PHE A 81 -8.42 10.24 14.83
C PHE A 81 -8.73 11.54 14.07
N GLN A 82 -8.09 11.79 12.93
CA GLN A 82 -8.31 13.06 12.22
C GLN A 82 -9.81 13.32 12.02
N PRO A 83 -10.36 14.40 12.61
CA PRO A 83 -11.81 14.60 12.67
C PRO A 83 -12.38 14.67 11.26
N GLU A 84 -13.60 14.15 11.08
CA GLU A 84 -14.36 14.15 9.82
C GLU A 84 -13.85 13.23 8.70
N THR A 85 -12.79 12.44 8.94
CA THR A 85 -12.22 11.52 7.93
C THR A 85 -12.22 10.06 8.35
N ALA A 86 -12.37 9.81 9.65
CA ALA A 86 -12.40 8.48 10.22
C ALA A 86 -13.84 8.02 10.46
N VAL A 87 -14.13 6.77 10.12
CA VAL A 87 -15.41 6.12 10.43
C VAL A 87 -15.17 5.12 11.54
N LEU A 88 -15.79 5.35 12.70
CA LEU A 88 -15.69 4.46 13.86
C LEU A 88 -17.02 3.74 14.09
N SER A 89 -16.98 2.41 14.07
CA SER A 89 -18.11 1.55 14.43
C SER A 89 -17.75 0.74 15.68
N SER A 90 -18.46 0.96 16.79
CA SER A 90 -18.32 0.17 18.01
C SER A 90 -19.55 -0.68 18.27
N ASN A 91 -19.34 -1.94 18.67
CA ASN A 91 -20.41 -2.88 19.01
C ASN A 91 -20.41 -3.25 20.52
N GLY A 92 -19.77 -2.44 21.36
CA GLY A 92 -19.71 -2.63 22.83
C GLY A 92 -18.76 -3.73 23.32
N GLN A 93 -18.27 -4.60 22.43
CA GLN A 93 -17.20 -5.58 22.74
C GLN A 93 -15.92 -5.30 21.96
N GLY A 94 -16.02 -4.58 20.85
CA GLY A 94 -14.91 -4.19 20.00
C GLY A 94 -15.20 -2.89 19.25
N ALA A 95 -14.25 -2.51 18.41
CA ALA A 95 -14.37 -1.33 17.55
C ALA A 95 -13.67 -1.56 16.22
N THR A 96 -14.27 -1.07 15.14
CA THR A 96 -13.65 -1.03 13.83
C THR A 96 -13.53 0.42 13.40
N LEU A 97 -12.35 0.79 12.93
CA LEU A 97 -12.01 2.12 12.45
C LEU A 97 -11.57 2.01 10.99
N SER A 98 -12.13 2.85 10.13
CA SER A 98 -11.73 2.94 8.72
C SER A 98 -11.36 4.38 8.37
N ILE A 99 -10.23 4.57 7.69
CA ILE A 99 -9.76 5.85 7.16
C ILE A 99 -9.37 5.66 5.70
N TYR A 100 -9.78 6.59 4.84
CA TYR A 100 -9.50 6.56 3.41
C TYR A 100 -8.56 7.68 3.02
N PHE A 101 -7.69 7.42 2.04
CA PHE A 101 -6.71 8.39 1.56
C PHE A 101 -6.69 8.49 0.03
N ASP A 102 -6.33 9.65 -0.47
CA ASP A 102 -6.04 9.87 -1.88
C ASP A 102 -4.62 9.41 -2.27
N GLN A 103 -4.21 9.68 -3.51
CA GLN A 103 -2.90 9.26 -4.05
C GLN A 103 -1.71 9.88 -3.30
N ASP A 104 -1.91 11.05 -2.69
CA ASP A 104 -0.87 11.81 -1.98
C ASP A 104 -0.90 11.52 -0.47
N TRP A 105 -1.64 10.50 -0.05
CA TRP A 105 -1.87 10.14 1.36
C TRP A 105 -2.58 11.25 2.16
N ALA A 106 -3.35 12.11 1.48
CA ALA A 106 -4.22 13.06 2.16
C ALA A 106 -5.50 12.34 2.61
N PRO A 107 -5.95 12.57 3.86
CA PRO A 107 -7.15 11.93 4.39
C PRO A 107 -8.38 12.44 3.66
N LEU A 108 -9.29 11.53 3.35
CA LEU A 108 -10.52 11.82 2.63
C LEU A 108 -11.73 11.69 3.57
N PRO A 109 -12.73 12.60 3.47
CA PRO A 109 -13.96 12.45 4.23
C PRO A 109 -14.75 11.21 3.75
N PRO A 110 -15.55 10.57 4.61
CA PRO A 110 -16.22 9.30 4.31
C PRO A 110 -17.23 9.39 3.15
N ASP A 111 -17.82 10.57 2.93
CA ASP A 111 -18.75 10.84 1.82
C ASP A 111 -18.05 11.21 0.51
N SER A 112 -16.72 11.24 0.49
CA SER A 112 -15.99 11.51 -0.76
C SER A 112 -16.22 10.37 -1.76
N HIS A 113 -16.62 10.74 -2.98
CA HIS A 113 -16.87 9.78 -4.06
C HIS A 113 -15.69 8.81 -4.23
N GLN A 114 -16.02 7.51 -4.37
CA GLN A 114 -15.07 6.39 -4.51
C GLN A 114 -13.96 6.61 -5.57
N THR A 115 -14.17 7.52 -6.52
CA THR A 115 -13.22 7.84 -7.60
C THR A 115 -11.91 8.48 -7.17
N LYS A 116 -11.79 8.97 -5.93
CA LYS A 116 -10.53 9.54 -5.41
C LYS A 116 -9.79 8.65 -4.42
N VAL A 117 -10.38 7.54 -4.01
CA VAL A 117 -9.83 6.70 -2.94
C VAL A 117 -8.75 5.79 -3.51
N CYS A 118 -7.52 5.97 -3.01
CA CYS A 118 -6.35 5.22 -3.46
C CYS A 118 -5.86 4.23 -2.41
N TYR A 119 -6.05 4.56 -1.12
CA TYR A 119 -5.63 3.72 0.00
C TYR A 119 -6.73 3.65 1.06
N SER A 120 -6.73 2.56 1.82
CA SER A 120 -7.58 2.39 2.99
C SER A 120 -6.78 1.87 4.17
N LEU A 121 -6.96 2.47 5.33
CA LEU A 121 -6.48 1.97 6.61
C LEU A 121 -7.68 1.45 7.40
N GLN A 122 -7.60 0.21 7.86
CA GLN A 122 -8.62 -0.44 8.68
C GLN A 122 -7.97 -0.90 9.98
N ALA A 123 -8.53 -0.49 11.11
CA ALA A 123 -8.13 -0.99 12.42
C ALA A 123 -9.29 -1.72 13.08
N GLU A 124 -9.02 -2.92 13.58
CA GLU A 124 -9.97 -3.78 14.27
C GLU A 124 -9.49 -3.98 15.71
N LEU A 125 -10.39 -3.70 16.65
CA LEU A 125 -10.23 -3.97 18.07
C LEU A 125 -11.18 -5.08 18.46
N THR A 126 -10.63 -6.18 18.92
CA THR A 126 -11.42 -7.33 19.40
C THR A 126 -10.94 -7.76 20.77
N PRO A 127 -11.85 -8.18 21.66
CA PRO A 127 -11.46 -8.74 22.94
C PRO A 127 -10.74 -10.06 22.67
N TRP A 128 -9.63 -10.27 23.38
CA TRP A 128 -8.83 -11.48 23.24
C TRP A 128 -9.09 -12.39 24.44
N ASP A 129 -9.78 -13.50 24.19
CA ASP A 129 -10.25 -14.41 25.24
C ASP A 129 -9.11 -15.08 26.02
N MET A 130 -7.95 -15.30 25.38
CA MET A 130 -6.75 -15.80 26.06
C MET A 130 -5.99 -14.66 26.72
N SER A 131 -6.59 -14.06 27.75
CA SER A 131 -6.04 -12.94 28.51
C SER A 131 -4.67 -13.28 29.14
N PRO A 132 -3.55 -12.66 28.72
CA PRO A 132 -2.31 -12.62 29.51
C PRO A 132 -2.45 -11.84 30.82
N CYS A 133 -3.53 -11.06 30.97
CA CYS A 133 -3.78 -10.27 32.16
C CYS A 133 -4.46 -11.13 33.23
N THR A 134 -3.69 -11.42 34.28
CA THR A 134 -4.06 -12.30 35.40
C THR A 134 -4.83 -11.60 36.52
N GLN A 135 -4.99 -10.27 36.43
CA GLN A 135 -5.67 -9.46 37.44
C GLN A 135 -7.15 -9.28 37.09
N THR A 136 -8.02 -9.43 38.11
CA THR A 136 -9.46 -9.24 37.99
C THR A 136 -9.80 -7.83 37.52
N GLY A 137 -10.66 -7.71 36.51
CA GLY A 137 -11.09 -6.43 35.93
C GLY A 137 -10.22 -5.91 34.78
N PHE A 138 -9.16 -6.61 34.39
CA PHE A 138 -8.39 -6.30 33.19
C PHE A 138 -8.87 -7.14 32.01
N GLN A 139 -8.98 -6.52 30.83
CA GLN A 139 -9.33 -7.20 29.59
C GLN A 139 -8.24 -6.95 28.56
N THR A 140 -7.75 -8.02 27.93
CA THR A 140 -6.85 -7.92 26.79
C THR A 140 -7.64 -7.73 25.50
N TYR A 141 -7.16 -6.84 24.65
CA TYR A 141 -7.68 -6.62 23.32
C TYR A 141 -6.57 -6.85 22.28
N SER A 142 -6.93 -7.51 21.19
CA SER A 142 -6.13 -7.51 19.97
C SER A 142 -6.46 -6.27 19.16
N ILE A 143 -5.41 -5.60 18.70
CA ILE A 143 -5.46 -4.44 17.82
C ILE A 143 -4.80 -4.88 16.52
N LYS A 144 -5.60 -5.02 15.46
CA LYS A 144 -5.13 -5.37 14.13
C LYS A 144 -5.30 -4.18 13.21
N VAL A 145 -4.23 -3.68 12.63
CA VAL A 145 -4.26 -2.58 11.66
C VAL A 145 -3.76 -3.05 10.33
N ARG A 146 -4.56 -2.85 9.28
CA ARG A 146 -4.23 -3.20 7.90
C ARG A 146 -4.28 -1.94 7.04
N VAL A 147 -3.31 -1.81 6.15
CA VAL A 147 -3.28 -0.74 5.16
C VAL A 147 -3.25 -1.37 3.78
N LEU A 148 -4.22 -1.01 2.96
CA LEU A 148 -4.40 -1.53 1.61
C LEU A 148 -4.25 -0.40 0.59
N ARG A 149 -3.64 -0.74 -0.55
CA ARG A 149 -3.66 0.08 -1.75
C ARG A 149 -4.78 -0.44 -2.65
N LEU A 150 -5.78 0.40 -2.92
CA LEU A 150 -6.97 0.00 -3.67
C LEU A 150 -6.75 -0.02 -5.19
N MET A 151 -5.74 0.70 -5.68
CA MET A 151 -5.38 0.73 -7.10
C MET A 151 -4.09 -0.04 -7.39
N PRO A 152 -4.02 -0.83 -8.47
CA PRO A 152 -2.83 -1.61 -8.79
C PRO A 152 -1.62 -0.71 -9.13
N TYR A 153 -0.42 -1.26 -8.97
CA TYR A 153 0.80 -0.66 -9.53
C TYR A 153 0.83 -0.81 -11.05
N ALA A 154 1.65 -0.01 -11.74
CA ALA A 154 1.72 -0.06 -13.19
C ALA A 154 2.16 -1.47 -13.65
N LEU A 155 1.44 -2.07 -14.61
CA LEU A 155 1.65 -3.44 -15.10
C LEU A 155 1.38 -4.57 -14.09
N GLU A 156 0.87 -4.25 -12.88
CA GLU A 156 0.36 -5.23 -11.93
C GLU A 156 -1.17 -5.32 -12.06
N LYS A 157 -1.75 -6.48 -11.72
CA LYS A 157 -3.19 -6.75 -11.87
C LYS A 157 -3.93 -6.88 -10.54
N ASP A 158 -3.18 -6.97 -9.45
CA ASP A 158 -3.77 -7.19 -8.12
C ASP A 158 -4.36 -5.88 -7.63
N GLU A 159 -5.69 -5.83 -7.62
CA GLU A 159 -6.46 -4.78 -6.96
C GLU A 159 -6.48 -5.02 -5.45
N ALA A 160 -6.58 -3.95 -4.65
CA ALA A 160 -6.62 -4.02 -3.20
C ALA A 160 -5.43 -4.77 -2.54
N GLN A 161 -4.19 -4.45 -2.96
CA GLN A 161 -2.98 -5.04 -2.40
C GLN A 161 -2.75 -4.58 -0.94
N GLU A 162 -2.59 -5.53 -0.01
CA GLU A 162 -2.16 -5.24 1.35
C GLU A 162 -0.69 -4.75 1.34
N ILE A 163 -0.47 -3.53 1.85
CA ILE A 163 0.88 -2.97 2.01
C ILE A 163 1.50 -3.49 3.30
N ILE A 164 0.73 -3.45 4.39
CA ILE A 164 1.18 -3.85 5.72
C ILE A 164 -0.02 -4.28 6.59
N SER A 165 0.22 -5.28 7.43
CA SER A 165 -0.66 -5.68 8.53
C SER A 165 0.15 -5.75 9.82
N ILE A 166 -0.28 -4.99 10.84
CA ILE A 166 0.33 -4.98 12.17
C ILE A 166 -0.69 -5.51 13.16
N GLU A 167 -0.31 -6.49 13.96
CA GLU A 167 -1.13 -7.00 15.06
C GLU A 167 -0.39 -6.78 16.38
N THR A 168 -1.11 -6.29 17.38
CA THR A 168 -0.55 -6.02 18.70
C THR A 168 -1.60 -6.19 19.78
N LEU A 169 -1.16 -6.51 20.99
CA LEU A 169 -2.04 -6.69 22.13
C LEU A 169 -1.90 -5.50 23.08
N LYS A 170 -3.01 -5.13 23.73
CA LYS A 170 -3.00 -4.22 24.87
C LYS A 170 -3.97 -4.72 25.94
N CYS A 171 -3.50 -4.73 27.18
CA CYS A 171 -4.39 -4.87 28.33
C CYS A 171 -4.92 -3.51 28.75
N TYR A 172 -6.23 -3.44 28.92
CA TYR A 172 -6.91 -2.28 29.50
C TYR A 172 -7.33 -2.61 30.92
N GLY A 173 -7.22 -1.62 31.80
CA GLY A 173 -7.68 -1.71 33.18
C GLY A 173 -9.20 -1.59 33.28
N PRO A 174 -9.75 -1.82 34.49
CA PRO A 174 -11.19 -1.72 34.72
C PRO A 174 -11.70 -0.31 34.39
N HIS A 175 -12.74 -0.23 33.58
CA HIS A 175 -13.41 1.02 33.24
C HIS A 175 -14.24 1.50 34.44
N HIS A 176 -13.64 2.31 35.31
CA HIS A 176 -14.38 3.05 36.33
C HIS A 176 -14.92 4.33 35.70
N THR A 177 -16.21 4.34 35.32
CA THR A 177 -16.92 5.59 35.09
C THR A 177 -16.88 6.37 36.40
N CYS A 178 -16.03 7.38 36.50
CA CYS A 178 -16.10 8.35 37.60
C CYS A 178 -17.45 9.06 37.49
N THR A 179 -18.45 8.56 38.20
CA THR A 179 -19.70 9.25 38.44
C THR A 179 -19.36 10.49 39.27
N LYS A 180 -19.28 11.65 38.61
CA LYS A 180 -19.39 12.96 39.28
C LYS A 180 -20.73 12.98 40.02
N GLY A 181 -20.72 12.70 41.32
CA GLY A 181 -21.96 12.65 42.08
C GLY A 181 -21.83 12.09 43.49
N ALA A 182 -20.95 12.66 44.30
CA ALA A 182 -21.08 12.56 45.76
C ALA A 182 -20.78 13.92 46.38
N ILE A 183 -21.67 14.87 46.14
CA ILE A 183 -21.89 15.97 47.09
C ILE A 183 -22.78 15.40 48.17
N ARG A 184 -22.25 15.26 49.38
CA ARG A 184 -22.98 15.46 50.63
C ARG A 184 -22.01 15.91 51.71
#